data_AF-A0AAV0FFT5-F1
#
_entry.id   AF-A0AAV0FFT5-F1
#
_cell.length_a   1.000
_cell.length_b   1.000
_cell.length_c   1.000
_cell.angle_alpha   90.00
_cell.angle_beta   90.00
_cell.angle_gamma   90.00
#
_symmetry.space_group_name_H-M   'P 1'
#
loop_
_entity.id
_entity.type
_entity.pdbx_description
1 polymer ?
#
loop_
_entity_poly.entity_id
_entity_poly.type
_entity_poly.pdbx_seq_one_letter_code
_entity_poly.pdbx_strand_id
1 'polypeptide(L)'
;MSKRNRGNRSCLDAGHTAGSKSFAQVIEDMFENDHIMPGMLQVYKKTHTRRDETPVTNVAKETMSEIEKLVEQRELGEISITDEEIFESVKPKGKCGRDRGKGVSPSITSLYGPFSEGEKLRKEAEEAKKEAYEAKKEASEANEKNKTLTKELNSFKNEVRVMKGVMQKFFNLMGGDFSKLIANEVHKENNQEKSDDGDDNDDHDDDGEEE
;
A
#
# COMPACT_ATOMS: atom_id res chain seq x y z
N MET A 1 -22.51 -32.46 15.90
CA MET A 1 -21.96 -31.16 15.40
C MET A 1 -21.87 -30.17 16.56
N SER A 2 -20.79 -29.39 16.65
CA SER A 2 -20.61 -28.35 17.69
C SER A 2 -21.62 -27.20 17.56
N LYS A 3 -21.98 -26.54 18.67
CA LYS A 3 -22.86 -25.35 18.71
C LYS A 3 -22.36 -24.24 17.77
N ARG A 4 -21.03 -24.06 17.68
CA ARG A 4 -20.38 -23.10 16.78
C ARG A 4 -20.64 -23.43 15.31
N ASN A 5 -20.53 -24.71 14.94
CA ASN A 5 -20.81 -25.15 13.57
C ASN A 5 -22.29 -25.00 13.19
N ARG A 6 -23.21 -25.13 14.16
CA ARG A 6 -24.65 -24.94 13.93
C ARG A 6 -24.98 -23.47 13.69
N GLY A 7 -24.43 -22.56 14.49
CA GLY A 7 -24.56 -21.11 14.30
C GLY A 7 -23.98 -20.63 12.97
N ASN A 8 -22.81 -21.16 12.59
CA ASN A 8 -22.19 -20.85 11.30
C ASN A 8 -22.94 -21.43 10.10
N ARG A 9 -23.72 -22.52 10.27
CA ARG A 9 -24.56 -23.06 9.21
C ARG A 9 -25.91 -22.37 9.11
N SER A 10 -26.47 -21.91 10.23
CA SER A 10 -27.73 -21.13 10.22
C SER A 10 -27.58 -19.76 9.59
N CYS A 11 -26.36 -19.21 9.48
CA CYS A 11 -26.11 -17.97 8.73
C CYS A 11 -25.84 -18.19 7.23
N LEU A 12 -25.79 -19.45 6.75
CA LEU A 12 -25.73 -19.76 5.32
C LEU A 12 -27.17 -19.73 4.78
N ASP A 13 -27.62 -18.54 4.38
CA ASP A 13 -28.99 -18.29 3.92
C ASP A 13 -29.26 -18.77 2.48
N ALA A 14 -28.27 -19.37 1.82
CA ALA A 14 -28.42 -19.88 0.46
C ALA A 14 -27.83 -21.29 0.37
N GLY A 15 -28.71 -22.28 0.21
CA GLY A 15 -28.31 -23.53 -0.43
C GLY A 15 -27.80 -23.27 -1.85
N HIS A 16 -27.14 -24.25 -2.45
CA HIS A 16 -26.70 -24.14 -3.85
C HIS A 16 -27.90 -23.84 -4.77
N THR A 17 -27.86 -22.70 -5.47
CA THR A 17 -28.95 -22.24 -6.33
C THR A 17 -28.95 -22.91 -7.70
N ALA A 18 -27.76 -23.21 -8.25
CA ALA A 18 -27.58 -23.97 -9.50
C ALA A 18 -27.78 -25.50 -9.37
N GLY A 19 -28.29 -25.98 -8.24
CA GLY A 19 -28.51 -27.40 -7.99
C GLY A 19 -27.20 -28.20 -7.97
N SER A 20 -27.10 -29.22 -8.83
CA SER A 20 -25.93 -30.11 -8.92
C SER A 20 -24.83 -29.60 -9.86
N LYS A 21 -25.11 -28.56 -10.66
CA LYS A 21 -24.12 -27.97 -11.59
C LYS A 21 -23.38 -26.81 -10.92
N SER A 22 -22.12 -26.64 -11.28
CA SER A 22 -21.36 -25.42 -10.95
C SER A 22 -21.79 -24.27 -11.87
N PHE A 23 -21.54 -23.01 -11.46
CA PHE A 23 -21.83 -21.86 -12.33
C PHE A 23 -21.04 -21.88 -13.64
N ALA A 24 -19.80 -22.39 -13.62
CA ALA A 24 -18.99 -22.54 -14.83
C ALA A 24 -19.62 -23.53 -15.82
N GLN A 25 -20.14 -24.66 -15.33
CA GLN A 25 -20.88 -25.62 -16.17
C GLN A 25 -22.17 -25.03 -16.74
N VAL A 26 -22.88 -24.20 -15.97
CA VAL A 26 -24.08 -23.51 -16.47
C VAL A 26 -23.72 -22.52 -17.59
N ILE A 27 -22.60 -21.81 -17.47
CA ILE A 27 -22.08 -20.92 -18.52
C ILE A 27 -21.73 -21.72 -19.78
N GLU A 28 -21.03 -22.84 -19.62
CA GLU A 28 -20.68 -23.74 -20.72
C GLU A 28 -21.92 -24.29 -21.42
N ASP A 29 -22.90 -24.81 -20.66
CA ASP A 29 -24.17 -25.27 -21.24
C ASP A 29 -24.86 -24.15 -22.05
N MET A 30 -24.89 -22.92 -21.53
CA MET A 30 -25.51 -21.78 -22.23
C MET A 30 -24.75 -21.42 -23.51
N PHE A 31 -23.42 -21.43 -23.45
CA PHE A 31 -22.57 -21.20 -24.63
C PHE A 31 -22.70 -22.31 -25.68
N GLU A 32 -22.83 -23.57 -25.27
CA GLU A 32 -23.03 -24.70 -26.18
C GLU A 32 -24.38 -24.61 -26.90
N ASN A 33 -25.42 -24.10 -26.23
CA ASN A 33 -26.76 -23.96 -26.81
C ASN A 33 -26.89 -22.76 -27.75
N ASP A 34 -26.38 -21.59 -27.34
CA ASP A 34 -26.61 -20.33 -28.06
C ASP A 34 -25.40 -19.90 -28.90
N HIS A 35 -24.24 -20.55 -28.74
CA HIS A 35 -22.94 -20.18 -29.33
C HIS A 35 -22.51 -18.73 -29.07
N ILE A 36 -23.08 -18.10 -28.04
CA ILE A 36 -22.81 -16.73 -27.60
C ILE A 36 -22.43 -16.79 -26.12
N MET A 37 -21.38 -16.05 -25.74
CA MET A 37 -20.95 -15.98 -24.34
C MET A 37 -22.07 -15.33 -23.49
N PRO A 38 -22.64 -16.04 -22.51
CA PRO A 38 -23.73 -15.49 -21.71
C PRO A 38 -23.22 -14.37 -20.78
N GLY A 39 -24.00 -13.29 -20.69
CA GLY A 39 -23.71 -12.19 -19.76
C GLY A 39 -23.96 -12.57 -18.30
N MET A 40 -23.33 -11.86 -17.36
CA MET A 40 -23.42 -12.16 -15.92
C MET A 40 -24.87 -12.14 -15.41
N LEU A 41 -25.70 -11.21 -15.89
CA LEU A 41 -27.12 -11.10 -15.51
C LEU A 41 -27.95 -12.28 -16.00
N GLN A 42 -27.65 -12.79 -17.20
CA GLN A 42 -28.31 -13.97 -17.77
C GLN A 42 -27.95 -15.23 -16.99
N VAL A 43 -26.66 -15.39 -16.64
CA VAL A 43 -26.18 -16.49 -15.78
C VAL A 43 -26.84 -16.41 -14.41
N TYR A 44 -26.96 -15.22 -13.82
CA TYR A 44 -27.65 -15.03 -12.55
C TYR A 44 -29.11 -15.48 -12.63
N LYS A 45 -29.86 -15.04 -13.64
CA LYS A 45 -31.24 -15.44 -13.88
C LYS A 45 -31.36 -16.96 -14.03
N LYS A 46 -30.47 -17.59 -14.81
CA LYS A 46 -30.49 -19.05 -15.02
C LYS A 46 -30.19 -19.84 -13.75
N THR A 47 -29.26 -19.37 -12.93
CA THR A 47 -28.82 -20.05 -11.70
C THR A 47 -29.75 -19.82 -10.50
N HIS A 48 -30.54 -18.75 -10.52
CA HIS A 48 -31.45 -18.37 -9.42
C HIS A 48 -32.93 -18.58 -9.75
N THR A 49 -33.21 -19.22 -10.88
CA THR A 49 -34.53 -19.64 -11.33
C THR A 49 -34.61 -21.16 -11.38
N ARG A 50 -35.73 -21.70 -10.90
CA ARG A 50 -36.02 -23.14 -10.91
C ARG A 50 -36.50 -23.58 -12.31
N ARG A 51 -36.73 -24.88 -12.48
CA ARG A 51 -37.21 -25.46 -13.74
C ARG A 51 -38.62 -24.99 -14.12
N ASP A 52 -39.43 -24.62 -13.13
CA ASP A 52 -40.77 -24.05 -13.25
C ASP A 52 -40.77 -22.52 -13.41
N GLU A 53 -39.62 -21.93 -13.74
CA GLU A 53 -39.43 -20.49 -13.92
C GLU A 53 -39.66 -19.63 -12.67
N THR A 54 -39.86 -20.26 -11.51
CA THR A 54 -40.00 -19.55 -10.24
C THR A 54 -38.64 -19.25 -9.60
N PRO A 55 -38.48 -18.11 -8.90
CA PRO A 55 -37.26 -17.81 -8.16
C PRO A 55 -36.96 -18.85 -7.08
N VAL A 56 -35.68 -19.21 -6.92
CA VAL A 56 -35.28 -20.22 -5.93
C VAL A 56 -35.53 -19.74 -4.49
N THR A 57 -35.31 -18.45 -4.24
CA THR A 57 -35.47 -17.78 -2.94
C THR A 57 -36.16 -16.42 -3.09
N ASN A 58 -36.70 -15.88 -1.98
CA ASN A 58 -37.26 -14.52 -1.97
C ASN A 58 -36.20 -13.45 -2.28
N VAL A 59 -34.97 -13.65 -1.78
CA VAL A 59 -33.84 -12.76 -2.09
C VAL A 59 -33.54 -12.77 -3.59
N ALA A 60 -33.53 -13.94 -4.23
CA ALA A 60 -33.35 -14.04 -5.66
C ALA A 60 -34.45 -13.30 -6.44
N LYS A 61 -35.71 -13.39 -5.98
CA LYS A 61 -36.84 -12.66 -6.56
C LYS A 61 -36.64 -11.15 -6.48
N GLU A 62 -36.26 -10.64 -5.31
CA GLU A 62 -36.01 -9.21 -5.09
C GLU A 62 -34.84 -8.73 -5.96
N THR A 63 -33.72 -9.45 -5.96
CA THR A 63 -32.54 -9.12 -6.78
C THR A 63 -32.86 -9.15 -8.28
N MET A 64 -33.61 -10.14 -8.76
CA MET A 64 -34.02 -10.19 -10.18
C MET A 64 -34.90 -8.99 -10.56
N SER A 65 -35.84 -8.59 -9.69
CA SER A 65 -36.66 -7.40 -9.94
C SER A 65 -35.85 -6.11 -9.96
N GLU A 66 -34.81 -6.02 -9.13
CA GLU A 66 -33.90 -4.86 -9.12
C GLU A 66 -33.01 -4.81 -10.37
N ILE A 67 -32.50 -5.97 -10.81
CA ILE A 67 -31.79 -6.11 -12.08
C ILE A 67 -32.67 -5.65 -13.24
N GLU A 68 -33.91 -6.13 -13.33
CA GLU A 68 -34.85 -5.78 -14.40
C GLU A 68 -35.07 -4.26 -14.47
N LYS A 69 -35.28 -3.59 -13.33
CA LYS A 69 -35.42 -2.12 -13.29
C LYS A 69 -34.19 -1.38 -13.78
N LEU A 70 -32.99 -1.81 -13.39
CA LEU A 70 -31.74 -1.16 -13.82
C LEU A 70 -31.47 -1.38 -15.30
N VAL A 71 -31.81 -2.56 -15.84
CA VAL A 71 -31.74 -2.85 -17.27
C VAL A 71 -32.73 -1.98 -18.05
N GLU A 72 -33.97 -1.84 -17.59
CA GLU A 72 -34.97 -0.96 -18.20
C GLU A 72 -34.50 0.51 -18.22
N GLN A 73 -33.96 1.01 -17.11
CA GLN A 73 -33.41 2.37 -17.03
C GLN A 73 -32.24 2.60 -17.99
N ARG A 74 -31.40 1.56 -18.19
CA ARG A 74 -30.32 1.58 -19.18
C ARG A 74 -30.86 1.63 -20.61
N GLU A 75 -31.87 0.83 -20.93
CA GLU A 75 -32.51 0.79 -22.26
C GLU A 75 -33.23 2.12 -22.59
N LEU A 76 -33.79 2.78 -21.58
CA LEU A 76 -34.37 4.12 -21.69
C LEU A 76 -33.32 5.24 -21.83
N GLY A 77 -32.02 4.90 -21.71
CA GLY A 77 -30.91 5.84 -21.82
C GLY A 77 -30.74 6.76 -20.60
N GLU A 78 -31.41 6.46 -19.47
CA GLU A 78 -31.30 7.23 -18.23
C GLU A 78 -29.96 6.96 -17.51
N ILE A 79 -29.40 5.76 -17.69
CA ILE A 79 -28.18 5.32 -17.01
C ILE A 79 -27.26 4.59 -17.99
N SER A 80 -25.98 4.95 -18.02
CA SER A 80 -24.94 4.24 -18.77
C SER A 80 -24.11 3.36 -17.84
N ILE A 81 -24.67 2.24 -17.38
CA ILE A 81 -23.99 1.26 -16.53
C ILE A 81 -23.82 -0.08 -17.26
N THR A 82 -22.73 -0.78 -16.94
CA THR A 82 -22.41 -2.13 -17.44
C THR A 82 -23.16 -3.22 -16.67
N ASP A 83 -23.25 -4.41 -17.25
CA ASP A 83 -23.89 -5.58 -16.62
C ASP A 83 -23.20 -5.97 -15.31
N GLU A 84 -21.87 -5.80 -15.23
CA GLU A 84 -21.06 -6.03 -14.04
C GLU A 84 -21.38 -5.03 -12.92
N GLU A 85 -21.53 -3.74 -13.25
CA GLU A 85 -21.89 -2.69 -12.28
C GLU A 85 -23.32 -2.87 -11.75
N ILE A 86 -24.26 -3.23 -12.63
CA ILE A 86 -25.61 -3.63 -12.23
C ILE A 86 -25.52 -4.78 -11.24
N PHE A 87 -24.79 -5.84 -11.58
CA PHE A 87 -24.63 -7.00 -10.72
C PHE A 87 -23.99 -6.65 -9.38
N GLU A 88 -22.96 -5.81 -9.33
CA GLU A 88 -22.32 -5.39 -8.09
C GLU A 88 -23.25 -4.59 -7.17
N SER A 89 -24.12 -3.74 -7.74
CA SER A 89 -25.06 -2.93 -6.97
C SER A 89 -26.16 -3.76 -6.29
N VAL A 90 -26.71 -4.73 -7.01
CA VAL A 90 -27.88 -5.54 -6.58
C VAL A 90 -27.51 -6.80 -5.82
N LYS A 91 -26.23 -7.20 -5.86
CA LYS A 91 -25.78 -8.45 -5.26
C LYS A 91 -26.04 -8.44 -3.76
N PRO A 92 -26.73 -9.46 -3.22
CA PRO A 92 -27.03 -9.51 -1.81
C PRO A 92 -25.74 -9.55 -0.99
N LYS A 93 -25.53 -8.53 -0.15
CA LYS A 93 -24.41 -8.46 0.79
C LYS A 93 -24.53 -9.62 1.76
N GLY A 94 -23.69 -10.64 1.59
CA GLY A 94 -23.68 -11.82 2.45
C GLY A 94 -23.49 -11.44 3.92
N LYS A 95 -24.25 -12.10 4.82
CA LYS A 95 -24.20 -11.88 6.29
C LYS A 95 -22.82 -12.19 6.92
N CYS A 96 -21.91 -12.81 6.17
CA CYS A 96 -20.56 -13.13 6.60
C CYS A 96 -19.63 -12.87 5.40
N GLY A 97 -18.59 -12.06 5.58
CA GLY A 97 -17.76 -11.41 4.53
C GLY A 97 -16.96 -12.30 3.57
N ARG A 98 -17.47 -13.47 3.18
CA ARG A 98 -17.03 -14.22 2.01
C ARG A 98 -18.01 -13.99 0.89
N ASP A 99 -17.67 -13.05 0.02
CA ASP A 99 -18.33 -12.93 -1.26
C ASP A 99 -18.05 -14.20 -2.09
N ARG A 100 -19.10 -14.96 -2.39
CA ARG A 100 -19.03 -16.19 -3.21
C ARG A 100 -19.50 -15.98 -4.65
N GLY A 101 -19.95 -14.77 -5.01
CA GLY A 101 -20.62 -14.53 -6.29
C GLY A 101 -19.68 -14.23 -7.46
N LYS A 102 -18.39 -13.96 -7.21
CA LYS A 102 -17.38 -13.90 -8.28
C LYS A 102 -16.66 -15.24 -8.26
N GLY A 103 -17.04 -16.14 -9.15
CA GLY A 103 -16.26 -17.35 -9.41
C GLY A 103 -14.79 -16.95 -9.65
N VAL A 104 -13.88 -17.67 -8.98
CA VAL A 104 -12.44 -17.37 -8.92
C VAL A 104 -12.12 -16.01 -8.29
N SER A 105 -12.33 -15.89 -6.98
CA SER A 105 -11.52 -14.94 -6.20
C SER A 105 -10.04 -15.34 -6.31
N PRO A 106 -9.08 -14.41 -6.28
CA PRO A 106 -7.69 -14.77 -6.12
C PRO A 106 -7.60 -15.75 -4.96
N SER A 107 -7.05 -16.94 -5.22
CA SER A 107 -6.83 -17.92 -4.17
C SER A 107 -6.18 -17.21 -2.98
N ILE A 108 -6.51 -17.59 -1.75
CA ILE A 108 -5.78 -17.07 -0.58
C ILE A 108 -4.27 -17.28 -0.77
N THR A 109 -3.89 -18.35 -1.48
CA THR A 109 -2.53 -18.66 -1.92
C THR A 109 -1.95 -17.67 -2.95
N SER A 110 -2.79 -17.03 -3.77
CA SER A 110 -2.38 -15.99 -4.72
C SER A 110 -2.25 -14.62 -4.05
N LEU A 111 -3.05 -14.33 -3.02
CA LEU A 111 -2.96 -13.07 -2.26
C LEU A 111 -1.82 -13.09 -1.22
N TYR A 112 -1.53 -14.27 -0.64
CA TYR A 112 -0.61 -14.40 0.50
C TYR A 112 0.53 -15.42 0.26
N GLY A 113 0.68 -15.93 -0.96
CA GLY A 113 1.59 -17.03 -1.27
C GLY A 113 1.12 -18.37 -0.67
N PRO A 114 1.78 -19.50 -1.00
CA PRO A 114 1.71 -20.71 -0.16
C PRO A 114 1.95 -20.34 1.30
N PHE A 115 1.23 -20.97 2.23
CA PHE A 115 1.29 -20.66 3.67
C PHE A 115 2.72 -20.63 4.26
N SER A 116 3.68 -21.29 3.59
CA SER A 116 5.12 -21.23 3.89
C SER A 116 5.79 -19.88 3.59
N GLU A 117 5.35 -19.16 2.56
CA GLU A 117 5.82 -17.80 2.26
C GLU A 117 5.21 -16.77 3.21
N GLY A 118 3.92 -16.92 3.56
CA GLY A 118 3.28 -16.08 4.57
C GLY A 118 3.99 -16.12 5.93
N GLU A 119 4.52 -17.28 6.34
CA GLU A 119 5.32 -17.38 7.57
C GLU A 119 6.69 -16.71 7.46
N LYS A 120 7.35 -16.80 6.30
CA LYS A 120 8.62 -16.09 6.03
C LYS A 120 8.43 -14.58 6.06
N LEU A 121 7.43 -14.07 5.35
CA LEU A 121 7.07 -12.64 5.33
C LEU A 121 6.73 -12.13 6.73
N ARG A 122 6.07 -12.96 7.55
CA ARG A 122 5.74 -12.57 8.93
C ARG A 122 6.98 -12.49 9.83
N LYS A 123 7.95 -13.38 9.65
CA LYS A 123 9.24 -13.34 10.38
C LYS A 123 10.06 -12.12 9.96
N GLU A 124 10.14 -11.85 8.66
CA GLU A 124 10.83 -10.67 8.12
C GLU A 124 10.20 -9.36 8.63
N ALA A 125 8.87 -9.28 8.67
CA ALA A 125 8.17 -8.12 9.22
C ALA A 125 8.36 -7.95 10.74
N GLU A 126 8.51 -9.04 11.49
CA GLU A 126 8.85 -8.97 12.92
C GLU A 126 10.29 -8.53 13.16
N GLU A 127 11.21 -8.95 12.30
CA GLU A 127 12.63 -8.57 12.35
C GLU A 127 12.83 -7.10 11.99
N ALA A 128 12.21 -6.63 10.90
CA ALA A 128 12.20 -5.22 10.51
C ALA A 128 11.58 -4.31 11.60
N LYS A 129 10.55 -4.79 12.32
CA LYS A 129 9.97 -4.05 13.45
C LYS A 129 10.93 -3.93 14.64
N LYS A 130 11.72 -4.97 14.90
CA LYS A 130 12.75 -4.93 15.96
C LYS A 130 13.87 -3.97 15.58
N GLU A 131 14.37 -4.05 14.36
CA GLU A 131 15.41 -3.15 13.86
C GLU A 131 14.96 -1.68 13.90
N ALA A 132 13.73 -1.39 13.44
CA ALA A 132 13.17 -0.05 13.52
C ALA A 132 13.01 0.45 14.97
N TYR A 133 12.72 -0.44 15.92
CA TYR A 133 12.63 -0.08 17.33
C TYR A 133 14.00 0.22 17.92
N GLU A 134 15.03 -0.55 17.58
CA GLU A 134 16.42 -0.32 17.99
C GLU A 134 16.99 0.97 17.41
N ALA A 135 16.82 1.20 16.10
CA ALA A 135 17.23 2.44 15.45
C ALA A 135 16.54 3.67 16.05
N LYS A 136 15.26 3.56 16.41
CA LYS A 136 14.52 4.65 17.08
C LYS A 136 15.07 4.93 18.48
N LYS A 137 15.48 3.90 19.21
CA LYS A 137 16.10 4.04 20.53
C LYS A 137 17.46 4.73 20.41
N GLU A 138 18.32 4.28 19.49
CA GLU A 138 19.62 4.89 19.25
C GLU A 138 19.49 6.36 18.81
N ALA A 139 18.57 6.66 17.90
CA ALA A 139 18.28 8.03 17.48
C ALA A 139 17.82 8.93 18.65
N SER A 140 17.06 8.38 19.60
CA SER A 140 16.64 9.12 20.79
C SER A 140 17.82 9.43 21.72
N GLU A 141 18.72 8.46 21.94
CA GLU A 141 19.92 8.64 22.76
C GLU A 141 20.91 9.63 22.11
N ALA A 142 21.09 9.56 20.79
CA ALA A 142 21.92 10.50 20.03
C ALA A 142 21.35 11.93 20.09
N ASN A 143 20.02 12.09 20.01
CA ASN A 143 19.37 13.39 20.13
C ASN A 143 19.55 14.00 21.53
N GLU A 144 19.52 13.20 22.59
CA GLU A 144 19.83 13.67 23.94
C GLU A 144 21.27 14.16 24.07
N LYS A 145 22.24 13.40 23.56
CA LYS A 145 23.66 13.80 23.54
C LYS A 145 23.89 15.07 22.70
N ASN A 146 23.20 15.21 21.56
CA ASN A 146 23.27 16.43 20.76
C ASN A 146 22.68 17.64 21.49
N LYS A 147 21.59 17.46 22.26
CA LYS A 147 21.04 18.52 23.11
C LYS A 147 21.98 18.95 24.24
N THR A 148 22.77 18.05 24.82
CA THR A 148 23.75 18.42 25.84
C THR A 148 24.95 19.14 25.21
N LEU A 149 25.50 18.59 24.13
CA LEU A 149 26.62 19.21 23.39
C LEU A 149 26.27 20.60 22.86
N THR A 150 25.05 20.79 22.34
CA THR A 150 24.61 22.13 21.88
C THR A 150 24.50 23.14 23.02
N LYS A 151 24.13 22.72 24.24
CA LYS A 151 24.15 23.61 25.41
C LYS A 151 25.57 23.98 25.80
N GLU A 152 26.50 23.01 25.80
CA GLU A 152 27.92 23.24 26.09
C GLU A 152 28.60 24.14 25.05
N LEU A 153 28.31 23.94 23.76
CA LEU A 153 28.80 24.83 22.70
C LEU A 153 28.27 26.25 22.87
N ASN A 154 27.01 26.41 23.31
CA ASN A 154 26.44 27.73 23.56
C ASN A 154 27.07 28.41 24.79
N SER A 155 27.38 27.66 25.87
CA SER A 155 28.10 28.23 27.02
C SER A 155 29.52 28.61 26.64
N PHE A 156 30.24 27.75 25.93
CA PHE A 156 31.60 28.02 25.46
C PHE A 156 31.64 29.21 24.48
N LYS A 157 30.69 29.30 23.54
CA LYS A 157 30.55 30.44 22.63
C LYS A 157 30.36 31.76 23.38
N ASN A 158 29.60 31.76 24.47
CA ASN A 158 29.43 32.94 25.30
C ASN A 158 30.73 33.32 26.02
N GLU A 159 31.48 32.35 26.55
CA GLU A 159 32.79 32.58 27.18
C GLU A 159 33.81 33.14 26.19
N VAL A 160 33.91 32.54 24.99
CA VAL A 160 34.78 33.04 23.91
C VAL A 160 34.37 34.45 23.49
N ARG A 161 33.07 34.77 23.46
CA ARG A 161 32.59 36.14 23.16
C ARG A 161 33.04 37.14 24.23
N VAL A 162 33.00 36.77 25.51
CA VAL A 162 33.48 37.61 26.62
C VAL A 162 35.00 37.79 26.52
N MET A 163 35.74 36.71 26.35
CA MET A 163 37.19 36.72 26.22
C MET A 163 37.65 37.55 25.01
N LYS A 164 36.96 37.43 23.87
CA LYS A 164 37.19 38.27 22.68
C LYS A 164 37.05 39.76 23.01
N GLY A 165 36.01 40.13 23.78
CA GLY A 165 35.81 41.51 24.21
C GLY A 165 36.90 42.02 25.16
N VAL A 166 37.39 41.17 26.08
CA VAL A 166 38.48 41.50 27.00
C VAL A 166 39.80 41.65 26.25
N MET A 167 40.14 40.71 25.36
CA MET A 167 41.34 40.78 24.54
C MET A 167 41.33 41.98 23.59
N GLN A 168 40.18 42.31 22.98
CA GLN A 168 40.05 43.48 22.13
C GLN A 168 40.34 44.78 22.91
N LYS A 169 39.83 44.91 24.14
CA LYS A 169 40.13 46.05 25.02
C LYS A 169 41.62 46.09 25.40
N PHE A 170 42.22 44.94 25.71
CA PHE A 170 43.64 44.85 26.09
C PHE A 170 44.58 45.19 24.94
N PHE A 171 44.32 44.68 23.74
CA PHE A 171 45.12 44.97 22.54
C PHE A 171 45.03 46.44 22.11
N ASN A 172 43.82 47.01 22.14
CA ASN A 172 43.61 48.43 21.86
C ASN A 172 44.36 49.32 22.87
N LEU A 173 44.47 48.89 24.12
CA LEU A 173 45.23 49.60 25.16
C LEU A 173 46.75 49.54 24.93
N MET A 174 47.26 48.45 24.37
CA MET A 174 48.68 48.32 23.96
C MET A 174 48.99 48.96 22.59
N GLY A 175 48.05 49.72 22.01
CA GLY A 175 48.25 50.43 20.74
C GLY A 175 48.16 49.56 19.48
N GLY A 176 47.74 48.30 19.61
CA GLY A 176 47.50 47.39 18.49
C GLY A 176 46.01 47.31 18.12
N ASP A 177 45.68 47.06 16.86
CA ASP A 177 44.30 46.94 16.39
C ASP A 177 43.90 45.46 16.24
N PHE A 178 43.22 44.92 17.27
CA PHE A 178 42.86 43.50 17.36
C PHE A 178 41.97 43.03 16.19
N SER A 179 41.20 43.94 15.59
CA SER A 179 40.30 43.64 14.46
C SER A 179 41.07 43.21 13.21
N LYS A 180 42.28 43.74 13.00
CA LYS A 180 43.16 43.37 11.87
C LYS A 180 43.84 42.02 12.07
N LEU A 181 44.11 41.63 13.32
CA LEU A 181 44.74 40.34 13.66
C LEU A 181 43.79 39.17 13.35
N ILE A 182 42.54 39.24 13.80
CA ILE A 182 41.54 38.18 13.57
C ILE A 182 41.20 38.03 12.09
N ALA A 183 41.14 39.14 11.33
CA ALA A 183 40.84 39.10 9.90
C ALA A 183 41.90 38.34 9.08
N ASN A 184 43.17 38.37 9.51
CA ASN A 184 44.27 37.64 8.84
C ASN A 184 44.28 36.13 9.16
N GLU A 185 43.77 35.72 10.32
CA GLU A 185 43.71 34.29 10.71
C GLU A 185 42.54 33.56 10.03
N VAL A 186 41.36 34.20 9.95
CA VAL A 186 40.15 33.62 9.31
C VAL A 186 40.34 33.43 7.79
N HIS A 187 41.19 34.22 7.14
CA HIS A 187 41.55 34.03 5.74
C HIS A 187 42.53 32.86 5.50
N LYS A 188 43.27 32.40 6.51
CA LYS A 188 44.18 31.24 6.39
C LYS A 188 43.45 29.90 6.50
N GLU A 189 42.45 29.76 7.38
CA GLU A 189 41.71 28.51 7.55
C GLU A 189 40.77 28.17 6.38
N ASN A 190 40.20 29.17 5.70
CA ASN A 190 39.32 28.96 4.54
C ASN A 190 40.04 28.53 3.25
N ASN A 191 41.38 28.47 3.24
CA ASN A 191 42.16 28.17 2.04
C ASN A 191 42.77 26.76 2.02
N GLN A 192 42.39 25.89 2.98
CA GLN A 192 42.90 24.52 3.07
C GLN A 192 41.85 23.45 2.70
N GLU A 193 40.61 23.85 2.34
CA GLU A 193 39.52 22.93 1.98
C GLU A 193 39.09 23.03 0.50
N LYS A 194 39.99 23.45 -0.39
CA LYS A 194 39.77 23.45 -1.86
C LYS A 194 40.97 22.88 -2.61
N SER A 195 41.12 21.56 -2.59
CA SER A 195 41.79 20.80 -3.64
C SER A 195 41.53 19.30 -3.42
N ASP A 196 40.50 18.77 -4.08
CA ASP A 196 40.52 17.46 -4.75
C ASP A 196 39.10 17.16 -5.25
N ASP A 197 38.69 17.85 -6.32
CA ASP A 197 37.77 17.28 -7.31
C ASP A 197 38.62 17.05 -8.56
N GLY A 198 39.19 15.84 -8.64
CA GLY A 198 39.85 15.34 -9.84
C GLY A 198 38.81 14.78 -10.79
N ASP A 199 38.68 15.45 -11.95
CA ASP A 199 38.08 14.94 -13.18
C ASP A 199 38.73 13.61 -13.58
N ASP A 200 37.96 12.53 -13.64
CA ASP A 200 38.26 11.34 -14.43
C ASP A 200 37.17 11.18 -15.49
N ASN A 201 37.33 11.91 -16.60
CA ASN A 201 36.84 11.49 -17.90
C ASN A 201 38.03 10.90 -18.64
N ASP A 202 38.04 9.60 -18.85
CA ASP A 202 38.85 8.98 -19.90
C ASP A 202 37.97 8.00 -20.67
N ASP A 203 37.71 8.40 -21.91
CA ASP A 203 37.13 7.62 -22.99
C ASP A 203 38.01 6.39 -23.28
N HIS A 204 37.41 5.21 -23.40
CA HIS A 204 37.98 4.17 -24.24
C HIS A 204 36.90 3.53 -25.10
N ASP A 205 37.06 3.79 -26.39
CA ASP A 205 36.27 3.32 -27.50
C ASP A 205 36.28 1.80 -27.62
N ASP A 206 35.13 1.37 -28.12
CA ASP A 206 34.78 0.16 -28.84
C ASP A 206 35.88 -0.35 -29.79
N ASP A 207 36.09 -1.67 -29.82
CA ASP A 207 36.24 -2.48 -31.04
C ASP A 207 36.68 -3.90 -30.65
N GLY A 208 35.79 -4.87 -30.87
CA GLY A 208 36.06 -6.28 -30.62
C GLY A 208 35.00 -7.20 -31.19
N GLU A 209 34.82 -7.15 -32.51
CA GLU A 209 34.30 -8.29 -33.28
C GLU A 209 35.23 -9.48 -33.08
N GLU A 210 34.69 -10.66 -32.73
CA GLU A 210 35.26 -11.94 -33.13
C GLU A 210 34.15 -13.00 -33.23
N GLU A 211 34.31 -13.82 -34.26
CA GLU A 211 33.40 -14.79 -34.88
C GLU A 211 32.93 -15.96 -33.98
#